data_AF-A0A4Q4WRJ3-F1
#
_entry.id   AF-A0A4Q4WRJ3-F1
#
_cell.length_a   1.000
_cell.length_b   1.000
_cell.length_c   1.000
_cell.angle_alpha   90.00
_cell.angle_beta   90.00
_cell.angle_gamma   90.00
#
_symmetry.space_group_name_H-M   'P 1'
#
loop_
_entity.id
_entity.type
_entity.pdbx_description
1 polymer ?
#
loop_
_entity_poly.entity_id
_entity_poly.type
_entity_poly.pdbx_seq_one_letter_code
_entity_poly.pdbx_strand_id
1 'polypeptide(L)'
;MGPRPVKTQETSYPSPWGSGGPGWGEAYAKAREFVSQLTLPEKVNLTTGTGHQGDLCVGNTGSVPWLRFRHFCLQNGPNGVGSTDGNSVFPSGLTAVATFSRDLLRRRGYAMGEEHRGKGVDIQLGPTVGPVGRDPAGGRN
;
A
#
# COMPACT_ATOMS: atom_id res chain seq x y z
N MET A 1 -21.71 36.65 -13.74
CA MET A 1 -21.04 35.37 -13.39
C MET A 1 -22.12 34.40 -12.91
N GLY A 2 -22.48 33.40 -13.71
CA GLY A 2 -23.48 32.40 -13.30
C GLY A 2 -22.89 31.42 -12.27
N PRO A 3 -23.73 30.75 -11.46
CA PRO A 3 -23.27 29.73 -10.55
C PRO A 3 -22.57 28.61 -11.31
N ARG A 4 -21.36 28.22 -10.85
CA ARG A 4 -20.65 27.06 -11.39
C ARG A 4 -21.55 25.83 -11.18
N PRO A 5 -21.75 24.97 -12.20
CA PRO A 5 -22.54 23.76 -12.03
C PRO A 5 -21.94 22.92 -10.90
N VAL A 6 -22.80 22.50 -9.97
CA VAL A 6 -22.43 21.55 -8.91
C VAL A 6 -21.99 20.27 -9.60
N LYS A 7 -20.71 19.90 -9.43
CA LYS A 7 -20.24 18.60 -9.91
C LYS A 7 -20.88 17.52 -9.04
N THR A 8 -21.88 16.83 -9.55
CA THR A 8 -22.44 15.64 -8.91
C THR A 8 -21.69 14.41 -9.41
N GLN A 9 -21.22 13.58 -8.47
CA GLN A 9 -20.65 12.28 -8.81
C GLN A 9 -21.79 11.27 -8.91
N GLU A 10 -21.81 10.49 -9.99
CA GLU A 10 -22.78 9.40 -10.13
C GLU A 10 -22.52 8.33 -9.07
N THR A 11 -23.61 7.79 -8.50
CA THR A 11 -23.55 6.71 -7.52
C THR A 11 -23.35 5.37 -8.23
N SER A 12 -22.40 4.57 -7.76
CA SER A 12 -22.14 3.23 -8.27
C SER A 12 -22.19 2.23 -7.12
N TYR A 13 -23.20 1.36 -7.12
CA TYR A 13 -23.40 0.30 -6.12
C TYR A 13 -23.88 -1.00 -6.80
N PRO A 14 -23.56 -2.17 -6.23
CA PRO A 14 -22.74 -2.40 -5.03
C PRO A 14 -21.23 -2.26 -5.30
N SER A 15 -20.42 -2.31 -4.23
CA SER A 15 -18.97 -2.49 -4.38
C SER A 15 -18.69 -3.87 -4.99
N PRO A 16 -17.94 -3.98 -6.10
CA PRO A 16 -17.62 -5.27 -6.71
C PRO A 16 -16.87 -6.20 -5.75
N TRP A 17 -17.28 -7.46 -5.69
CA TRP A 17 -16.62 -8.50 -4.90
C TRP A 17 -15.35 -8.98 -5.62
N GLY A 18 -14.33 -9.39 -4.86
CA GLY A 18 -13.17 -10.06 -5.44
C GLY A 18 -13.57 -11.40 -6.07
N SER A 19 -13.09 -11.68 -7.28
CA SER A 19 -13.43 -12.88 -8.07
C SER A 19 -12.23 -13.77 -8.40
N GLY A 20 -11.02 -13.41 -7.95
CA GLY A 20 -9.79 -14.11 -8.34
C GLY A 20 -9.47 -13.98 -9.82
N GLY A 21 -9.65 -12.77 -10.38
CA GLY A 21 -9.44 -12.44 -11.79
C GLY A 21 -8.04 -12.79 -12.35
N PRO A 22 -7.75 -12.44 -13.61
CA PRO A 22 -6.53 -12.87 -14.30
C PRO A 22 -5.25 -12.62 -13.47
N GLY A 23 -4.48 -13.68 -13.19
CA GLY A 23 -3.27 -13.64 -12.37
C GLY A 23 -3.46 -13.75 -10.86
N TRP A 24 -4.70 -13.75 -10.35
CA TRP A 24 -5.01 -13.76 -8.91
C TRP A 24 -5.64 -15.05 -8.40
N GLY A 25 -5.94 -16.03 -9.25
CA GLY A 25 -6.70 -17.24 -8.89
C GLY A 25 -6.13 -17.99 -7.68
N GLU A 26 -4.82 -18.24 -7.66
CA GLU A 26 -4.15 -18.93 -6.55
C GLU A 26 -4.19 -18.11 -5.24
N ALA A 27 -3.82 -16.83 -5.33
CA ALA A 27 -3.84 -15.93 -4.17
C ALA A 27 -5.26 -15.79 -3.59
N TYR A 28 -6.27 -15.70 -4.45
CA TYR A 28 -7.66 -15.61 -4.06
C TYR A 28 -8.16 -16.90 -3.39
N ALA A 29 -7.76 -18.07 -3.90
CA ALA A 29 -8.07 -19.35 -3.25
C ALA A 29 -7.49 -19.43 -1.83
N LYS A 30 -6.20 -19.09 -1.67
CA LYS A 30 -5.53 -19.04 -0.36
C LYS A 30 -6.19 -18.04 0.60
N ALA A 31 -6.55 -16.86 0.09
CA ALA A 31 -7.25 -15.85 0.88
C ALA A 31 -8.62 -16.35 1.33
N ARG A 32 -9.39 -17.01 0.46
CA ARG A 32 -10.69 -17.59 0.83
C ARG A 32 -10.55 -18.67 1.89
N GLU A 33 -9.58 -19.57 1.76
CA GLU A 33 -9.31 -20.62 2.74
C GLU A 33 -8.97 -20.02 4.12
N PHE A 34 -8.08 -19.03 4.16
CA PHE A 34 -7.73 -18.33 5.39
C PHE A 34 -8.92 -17.58 6.01
N VAL A 35 -9.60 -16.73 5.23
CA VAL A 35 -10.71 -15.89 5.72
C VAL A 35 -11.94 -16.71 6.13
N SER A 36 -12.12 -17.91 5.57
CA SER A 36 -13.22 -18.81 5.95
C SER A 36 -13.16 -19.30 7.38
N GLN A 37 -11.96 -19.31 7.98
CA GLN A 37 -11.70 -19.75 9.35
C GLN A 37 -11.92 -18.64 10.38
N LEU A 38 -12.03 -17.38 9.94
CA LEU A 38 -12.06 -16.22 10.82
C LEU A 38 -13.45 -15.96 11.39
N THR A 39 -13.47 -15.62 12.68
CA THR A 39 -14.63 -15.01 13.33
C THR A 39 -14.86 -13.59 12.79
N LEU A 40 -16.04 -13.02 13.07
CA LEU A 40 -16.34 -11.65 12.65
C LEU A 40 -15.36 -10.61 13.25
N PRO A 41 -15.04 -10.63 14.56
CA PRO A 41 -14.04 -9.72 15.12
C PRO A 41 -12.66 -9.84 14.47
N GLU A 42 -12.24 -11.05 14.09
CA GLU A 42 -10.95 -11.26 13.42
C GLU A 42 -10.94 -10.70 12.00
N LYS A 43 -12.06 -10.79 11.28
CA LYS A 43 -12.22 -10.10 9.98
C LYS A 43 -12.11 -8.59 10.16
N VAL A 44 -12.71 -8.03 11.21
CA VAL A 44 -12.62 -6.59 11.54
C VAL A 44 -11.19 -6.19 11.90
N ASN A 45 -10.44 -7.05 12.61
CA ASN A 45 -9.03 -6.81 12.93
C ASN A 45 -8.19 -6.61 11.65
N LEU A 46 -8.42 -7.40 10.60
CA LEU A 46 -7.67 -7.26 9.35
C LEU A 46 -7.97 -5.93 8.62
N THR A 47 -9.14 -5.33 8.85
CA THR A 47 -9.58 -4.12 8.14
C THR A 47 -9.40 -2.84 8.95
N THR A 48 -8.94 -2.93 10.19
CA THR A 48 -8.91 -1.78 11.12
C THR A 48 -7.50 -1.55 11.63
N GLY A 49 -7.03 -0.31 11.53
CA GLY A 49 -5.77 0.10 12.11
C GLY A 49 -5.82 0.11 13.65
N THR A 50 -4.73 -0.26 14.31
CA THR A 50 -4.64 -0.30 15.79
C THR A 50 -4.50 1.09 16.45
N GLY A 51 -4.48 2.16 15.64
CA GLY A 51 -4.35 3.54 16.09
C GLY A 51 -3.03 4.18 15.65
N HIS A 52 -2.98 5.51 15.67
CA HIS A 52 -1.76 6.24 15.34
C HIS A 52 -0.69 5.98 16.39
N GLN A 53 0.52 5.60 15.96
CA GLN A 53 1.61 5.18 16.85
C GLN A 53 1.22 4.03 17.81
N GLY A 54 0.21 3.22 17.43
CA GLY A 54 -0.25 2.09 18.23
C GLY A 54 0.68 0.87 18.19
N ASP A 55 1.59 0.81 17.21
CA ASP A 55 2.59 -0.25 17.05
C ASP A 55 3.78 0.26 16.19
N LEU A 56 4.72 -0.61 15.82
CA LEU A 56 6.02 -0.24 15.23
C LEU A 56 5.94 0.48 13.87
N CYS A 57 5.04 0.08 12.98
CA CYS A 57 4.94 0.67 11.64
C CYS A 57 4.02 1.89 11.65
N VAL A 58 4.08 2.74 10.62
CA VAL A 58 3.20 3.94 10.57
C VAL A 58 1.72 3.58 10.46
N GLY A 59 1.40 2.38 9.97
CA GLY A 59 0.09 1.77 10.06
C GLY A 59 0.21 0.28 10.35
N ASN A 60 -0.65 -0.24 11.23
CA ASN A 60 -0.68 -1.66 11.59
C ASN A 60 -2.14 -2.10 11.71
N THR A 61 -2.47 -3.27 11.21
CA THR A 61 -3.80 -3.88 11.43
C THR A 61 -3.85 -4.63 12.75
N GLY A 62 -5.03 -5.13 13.13
CA GLY A 62 -5.15 -6.13 14.18
C GLY A 62 -4.57 -7.50 13.78
N SER A 63 -4.47 -8.38 14.78
CA SER A 63 -3.87 -9.72 14.69
C SER A 63 -4.90 -10.85 14.67
N VAL A 64 -4.48 -12.06 14.27
CA VAL A 64 -5.22 -13.32 14.47
C VAL A 64 -4.27 -14.38 15.04
N PRO A 65 -4.01 -14.36 16.38
CA PRO A 65 -2.90 -15.11 16.97
C PRO A 65 -2.99 -16.63 16.82
N TRP A 66 -4.19 -17.22 16.87
CA TRP A 66 -4.36 -18.67 16.80
C TRP A 66 -4.06 -19.25 15.42
N LEU A 67 -4.22 -18.44 14.36
CA LEU A 67 -3.74 -18.75 13.00
C LEU A 67 -2.29 -18.29 12.76
N ARG A 68 -1.57 -17.87 13.81
CA ARG A 68 -0.21 -17.33 13.75
C ARG A 68 -0.07 -16.13 12.81
N PHE A 69 -1.15 -15.37 12.62
CA PHE A 69 -1.15 -14.14 11.83
C PHE A 69 -0.89 -12.96 12.76
N ARG A 70 0.27 -12.32 12.59
CA ARG A 70 0.72 -11.24 13.50
C ARG A 70 -0.08 -9.95 13.30
N HIS A 71 -0.10 -9.43 12.09
CA HIS A 71 -0.80 -8.24 11.59
C HIS A 71 -0.17 -7.91 10.23
N PHE A 72 -0.71 -6.95 9.50
CA PHE A 72 0.03 -6.28 8.43
C PHE A 72 0.74 -5.04 8.98
N CYS A 73 2.04 -4.95 8.73
CA CYS A 73 2.85 -3.75 8.91
C CYS A 73 2.86 -2.94 7.61
N LEU A 74 2.35 -1.71 7.66
CA LEU A 74 2.36 -0.75 6.56
C LEU A 74 3.39 0.32 6.88
N GLN A 75 4.43 0.44 6.05
CA GLN A 75 5.51 1.41 6.29
C GLN A 75 5.67 2.39 5.12
N ASN A 76 5.97 3.64 5.49
CA ASN A 76 6.26 4.70 4.53
C ASN A 76 7.40 4.29 3.60
N GLY A 77 7.25 4.71 2.35
CA GLY A 77 8.34 4.65 1.39
C GLY A 77 7.90 4.86 -0.05
N PRO A 78 8.20 6.02 -0.63
CA PRO A 78 8.38 6.12 -2.08
C PRO A 78 9.84 6.00 -2.51
N ASN A 79 10.80 6.22 -1.60
CA ASN A 79 12.24 6.27 -1.87
C ASN A 79 13.13 5.61 -0.79
N GLY A 80 12.59 4.65 -0.02
CA GLY A 80 13.30 3.94 1.05
C GLY A 80 12.35 3.59 2.20
N VAL A 81 12.84 2.87 3.21
CA VAL A 81 12.06 2.56 4.42
C VAL A 81 12.03 3.80 5.32
N GLY A 82 10.84 4.32 5.63
CA GLY A 82 10.69 5.49 6.50
C GLY A 82 10.98 5.19 7.98
N SER A 83 11.48 6.21 8.70
CA SER A 83 11.57 6.24 10.17
C SER A 83 12.27 5.04 10.81
N THR A 84 13.34 4.55 10.18
CA THR A 84 14.19 3.46 10.70
C THR A 84 15.66 3.81 10.49
N ASP A 85 16.55 2.94 10.96
CA ASP A 85 18.00 3.01 10.81
C ASP A 85 18.52 1.92 9.86
N GLY A 86 19.79 2.02 9.44
CA GLY A 86 20.44 0.96 8.66
C GLY A 86 19.77 0.63 7.31
N ASN A 87 19.09 1.61 6.70
CA ASN A 87 18.45 1.49 5.39
C ASN A 87 19.08 2.47 4.38
N SER A 88 18.80 2.25 3.10
CA SER A 88 19.25 3.15 2.03
C SER A 88 18.22 4.26 1.75
N VAL A 89 18.69 5.35 1.15
CA VAL A 89 17.86 6.39 0.55
C VAL A 89 18.03 6.33 -0.96
N PHE A 90 16.97 5.95 -1.66
CA PHE A 90 16.96 5.81 -3.12
C PHE A 90 16.67 7.17 -3.79
N PRO A 91 17.04 7.34 -5.09
CA PRO A 91 16.60 8.49 -5.87
C PRO A 91 15.09 8.68 -5.80
N SER A 92 14.61 9.92 -5.83
CA SER A 92 13.18 10.22 -5.87
C SER A 92 12.51 9.58 -7.10
N GLY A 93 11.18 9.45 -7.07
CA GLY A 93 10.43 8.95 -8.23
C GLY A 93 10.70 9.77 -9.49
N LEU A 94 10.75 11.10 -9.35
CA LEU A 94 11.02 12.04 -10.45
C LEU A 94 12.43 11.85 -11.03
N THR A 95 13.45 11.75 -10.17
CA THR A 95 14.84 11.48 -10.63
C THR A 95 14.95 10.11 -11.29
N ALA A 96 14.27 9.10 -10.75
CA ALA A 96 14.30 7.74 -11.30
C ALA A 96 13.63 7.67 -12.68
N VAL A 97 12.48 8.35 -12.88
CA VAL A 97 11.79 8.35 -14.18
C VAL A 97 12.53 9.17 -15.24
N ALA A 98 13.32 10.17 -14.84
CA ALA A 98 14.18 10.94 -15.75
C ALA A 98 15.25 10.08 -16.46
N THR A 99 15.47 8.83 -16.02
CA THR A 99 16.32 7.87 -16.72
C THR A 99 15.65 7.25 -17.95
N PHE A 100 14.31 7.31 -18.04
CA PHE A 100 13.49 6.61 -19.04
C PHE A 100 13.78 5.09 -19.15
N SER A 101 14.36 4.48 -18.13
CA SER A 101 14.76 3.07 -18.11
C SER A 101 13.84 2.24 -17.22
N ARG A 102 13.06 1.35 -17.84
CA ARG A 102 12.21 0.37 -17.13
C ARG A 102 13.03 -0.57 -16.26
N ASP A 103 14.22 -0.93 -16.71
CA ASP A 103 15.12 -1.82 -15.97
C ASP A 103 15.61 -1.14 -14.68
N LEU A 104 16.05 0.12 -14.74
CA LEU A 104 16.45 0.87 -13.54
C LEU A 104 15.28 1.06 -12.56
N LEU A 105 14.07 1.36 -13.07
CA LEU A 105 12.88 1.47 -12.24
C LEU A 105 12.54 0.14 -11.54
N ARG A 106 12.64 -0.99 -12.25
CA ARG A 106 12.41 -2.32 -11.68
C ARG A 106 13.45 -2.68 -10.62
N ARG A 107 14.74 -2.43 -10.89
CA ARG A 107 15.83 -2.68 -9.92
C ARG A 107 15.66 -1.84 -8.65
N ARG A 108 15.29 -0.57 -8.81
CA ARG A 108 14.96 0.34 -7.69
C ARG A 108 13.80 -0.20 -6.85
N GLY A 109 12.72 -0.62 -7.49
CA GLY A 109 11.57 -1.22 -6.81
C GLY A 109 11.94 -2.49 -6.04
N TYR A 110 12.70 -3.39 -6.69
CA TYR A 110 13.16 -4.63 -6.08
C TYR A 110 14.05 -4.37 -4.85
N ALA A 111 15.05 -3.50 -4.97
CA ALA A 111 15.95 -3.15 -3.87
C ALA A 111 15.21 -2.52 -2.68
N MET A 112 14.26 -1.60 -2.93
CA MET A 112 13.41 -1.07 -1.86
C MET A 112 12.57 -2.16 -1.19
N GLY A 113 12.00 -3.08 -1.97
CA GLY A 113 11.22 -4.19 -1.44
C GLY A 113 12.05 -5.12 -0.56
N GLU A 114 13.33 -5.35 -0.90
CA GLU A 114 14.23 -6.14 -0.06
C GLU A 114 14.51 -5.46 1.29
N GLU A 115 14.69 -4.14 1.33
CA GLU A 115 14.88 -3.42 2.59
C GLU A 115 13.61 -3.40 3.46
N HIS A 116 12.43 -3.19 2.85
CA HIS A 116 11.15 -3.28 3.56
C HIS A 116 10.95 -4.68 4.15
N ARG A 117 11.18 -5.72 3.35
CA ARG A 117 11.13 -7.12 3.81
C ARG A 117 12.13 -7.38 4.94
N GLY A 118 13.36 -6.87 4.83
CA GLY A 118 14.39 -7.01 5.85
C GLY A 118 14.01 -6.37 7.20
N LYS A 119 13.17 -5.33 7.17
CA LYS A 119 12.60 -4.67 8.35
C LYS A 119 11.28 -5.26 8.82
N GLY A 120 10.79 -6.34 8.20
CA GLY A 120 9.54 -7.01 8.57
C GLY A 120 8.28 -6.29 8.09
N VAL A 121 8.40 -5.40 7.09
CA VAL A 121 7.27 -4.70 6.49
C VAL A 121 6.55 -5.59 5.48
N ASP A 122 5.22 -5.65 5.57
CA ASP A 122 4.38 -6.40 4.62
C ASP A 122 3.94 -5.55 3.43
N ILE A 123 3.69 -4.25 3.67
CA ILE A 123 3.16 -3.33 2.66
C ILE A 123 4.01 -2.04 2.64
N GLN A 124 4.70 -1.83 1.53
CA GLN A 124 5.35 -0.56 1.23
C GLN A 124 4.29 0.45 0.75
N LEU A 125 4.24 1.63 1.38
CA LEU A 125 3.37 2.73 0.98
C LEU A 125 3.97 3.51 -0.20
N GLY A 126 3.99 2.87 -1.37
CA GLY A 126 4.46 3.40 -2.65
C GLY A 126 4.18 2.44 -3.81
N PRO A 127 4.55 2.79 -5.06
CA PRO A 127 5.10 4.06 -5.51
C PRO A 127 4.03 5.17 -5.54
N THR A 128 4.42 6.37 -5.95
CA THR A 128 3.49 7.50 -6.11
C THR A 128 3.18 7.69 -7.60
N VAL A 129 1.90 7.69 -7.95
CA VAL A 129 1.38 8.09 -9.28
C VAL A 129 0.43 9.29 -9.20
N GLY A 130 0.08 9.70 -7.98
CA GLY A 130 -0.72 10.88 -7.67
C GLY A 130 -0.03 11.67 -6.55
N PRO A 131 0.27 12.97 -6.74
CA PRO A 131 -0.10 13.81 -7.87
C PRO A 131 0.65 13.45 -9.17
N VAL A 132 0.00 13.68 -10.32
CA VAL A 132 0.58 13.42 -11.65
C VAL A 132 1.46 14.57 -12.17
N GLY A 133 1.53 15.70 -11.45
CA GLY A 133 2.21 16.91 -11.91
C GLY A 133 1.33 17.90 -12.69
N ARG A 134 0.04 18.03 -12.32
CA ARG A 134 -0.87 19.02 -12.95
C ARG A 134 -0.34 20.46 -12.84
N ASP A 135 0.19 20.81 -11.67
CA ASP A 135 0.73 22.12 -11.37
C ASP A 135 2.23 21.96 -11.09
N PRO A 136 3.14 22.61 -11.84
CA PRO A 136 4.58 22.47 -11.62
C PRO A 136 5.04 22.91 -10.22
N ALA A 137 4.29 23.79 -9.54
CA ALA A 137 4.56 24.20 -8.16
C ALA A 137 3.98 23.25 -7.10
N GLY A 138 3.39 22.12 -7.52
CA GLY A 138 2.86 21.10 -6.62
C GLY A 138 3.95 20.48 -5.74
N GLY A 139 3.80 20.58 -4.41
CA GLY A 139 4.85 20.19 -3.45
C GLY A 139 5.16 18.68 -3.33
N ARG A 140 4.52 17.81 -4.12
CA ARG A 140 4.71 16.35 -4.12
C ARG A 140 4.78 15.73 -5.53
N ASN A 141 5.05 16.54 -6.55
CA ASN A 141 5.20 16.08 -7.94
C ASN A 141 6.36 15.09 -8.11
#